data_AF-A0AAE2BL48-F1
#
_entry.id   AF-A0AAE2BL48-F1
#
_cell.length_a   1.000
_cell.length_b   1.000
_cell.length_c   1.000
_cell.angle_alpha   90.00
_cell.angle_beta   90.00
_cell.angle_gamma   90.00
#
_symmetry.space_group_name_H-M   'P 1'
#
loop_
_entity.id
_entity.type
_entity.pdbx_description
1 polymer ?
#
loop_
_entity_poly.entity_id
_entity_poly.type
_entity_poly.pdbx_seq_one_letter_code
_entity_poly.pdbx_strand_id
1 'polypeptide(L)'
;MGFLPFLTFICMLNFHLFQTFASDTPDGSTLQTYIVHVDGPDSLPNRLDDLDSWYDTFLSTFTVASGERKRMIYSYHNVFKGFAARLSADEVKAMENKVGFVSARPERKLSLHTTHSPNFLGLNRNVGFWNESNYGKGVIIGNF
;
A
#
# COMPACT_ATOMS: atom_id res chain seq x y z
N MET A 1 -33.17 -23.36 33.41
CA MET A 1 -33.62 -23.28 32.01
C MET A 1 -33.17 -22.00 31.27
N GLY A 2 -32.30 -21.14 31.83
CA GLY A 2 -31.97 -19.82 31.22
C GLY A 2 -30.56 -19.64 30.64
N PHE A 3 -29.64 -20.60 30.81
CA PHE A 3 -28.23 -20.41 30.44
C PHE A 3 -27.93 -20.69 28.96
N LEU A 4 -28.63 -21.67 28.37
CA LEU A 4 -28.48 -22.05 26.97
C LEU A 4 -28.93 -20.96 25.97
N PRO A 5 -30.09 -20.28 26.14
CA PRO A 5 -30.51 -19.22 25.20
C PRO A 5 -29.62 -17.97 25.25
N PHE A 6 -28.98 -17.71 26.41
CA PHE A 6 -28.06 -16.58 26.58
C PHE A 6 -26.76 -16.80 25.81
N LEU A 7 -26.20 -18.00 25.86
CA LEU A 7 -24.98 -18.35 25.12
C LEU A 7 -25.21 -18.28 23.60
N THR A 8 -26.36 -18.76 23.12
CA THR A 8 -26.70 -18.68 21.68
C THR A 8 -26.88 -17.24 21.21
N PHE A 9 -27.45 -16.36 22.05
CA PHE A 9 -27.58 -14.94 21.72
C PHE A 9 -26.21 -14.26 21.62
N ILE A 10 -25.29 -14.57 22.52
CA ILE A 10 -23.91 -14.07 22.46
C ILE A 10 -23.21 -14.58 21.19
N CYS A 11 -23.36 -15.86 20.83
CA CYS A 11 -22.77 -16.40 19.60
C CYS A 11 -23.33 -15.72 18.34
N MET A 12 -24.65 -15.49 18.28
CA MET A 12 -25.30 -14.79 17.17
C MET A 12 -24.85 -13.32 17.09
N LEU A 13 -24.70 -12.63 18.21
CA LEU A 13 -24.24 -11.25 18.26
C LEU A 13 -22.78 -11.12 17.77
N ASN A 14 -21.91 -12.06 18.18
CA ASN A 14 -20.52 -12.11 17.69
C ASN A 14 -20.46 -12.44 16.19
N PHE A 15 -21.33 -13.33 15.70
CA PHE A 15 -21.40 -13.68 14.28
C PHE A 15 -21.89 -12.50 13.42
N HIS A 16 -22.92 -11.77 13.87
CA HIS A 16 -23.37 -10.55 13.20
C HIS A 16 -22.31 -9.45 13.22
N LEU A 17 -21.58 -9.25 14.33
CA LEU A 17 -20.48 -8.28 14.37
C LEU A 17 -19.40 -8.64 13.35
N PHE A 18 -19.07 -9.92 13.20
CA PHE A 18 -18.05 -10.41 12.26
C PHE A 18 -18.45 -10.20 10.79
N GLN A 19 -19.73 -10.38 10.45
CA GLN A 19 -20.22 -10.13 9.08
C GLN A 19 -20.16 -8.65 8.68
N THR A 20 -20.34 -7.72 9.62
CA THR A 20 -20.21 -6.28 9.36
C THR A 20 -18.78 -5.87 9.02
N PHE A 21 -17.77 -6.55 9.58
CA PHE A 21 -16.36 -6.31 9.25
C PHE A 21 -15.91 -6.95 7.93
N ALA A 22 -16.63 -7.95 7.43
CA ALA A 22 -16.23 -8.73 6.25
C ALA A 22 -16.77 -8.20 4.91
N SER A 23 -17.55 -7.11 4.90
CA SER A 23 -18.34 -6.70 3.72
C SER A 23 -17.78 -5.52 2.91
N ASP A 24 -16.62 -4.97 3.24
CA ASP A 24 -15.91 -4.03 2.35
C ASP A 24 -15.16 -4.79 1.25
N THR A 25 -15.86 -5.65 0.50
CA THR A 25 -15.39 -6.01 -0.84
C THR A 25 -15.82 -4.89 -1.77
N PRO A 26 -14.89 -4.11 -2.33
CA PRO A 26 -15.22 -3.08 -3.29
C PRO A 26 -15.95 -3.74 -4.46
N ASP A 27 -17.08 -3.16 -4.88
CA ASP A 27 -17.68 -3.52 -6.16
C ASP A 27 -16.61 -3.43 -7.26
N GLY A 28 -16.60 -4.38 -8.21
CA GLY A 28 -15.52 -4.54 -9.20
C GLY A 28 -15.28 -3.28 -10.05
N SER A 29 -16.27 -2.38 -10.09
CA SER A 29 -16.27 -1.09 -10.75
C SER A 29 -15.71 0.08 -9.92
N THR A 30 -15.57 -0.06 -8.61
CA THR A 30 -15.19 1.04 -7.71
C THR A 30 -13.69 1.32 -7.78
N LEU A 31 -13.33 2.57 -8.09
CA LEU A 31 -11.94 3.01 -8.16
C LEU A 31 -11.31 3.18 -6.78
N GLN A 32 -10.17 2.53 -6.57
CA GLN A 32 -9.31 2.69 -5.39
C GLN A 32 -7.87 2.95 -5.79
N THR A 33 -7.07 3.49 -4.88
CA THR A 33 -5.63 3.62 -5.11
C THR A 33 -4.97 2.25 -5.00
N TYR A 34 -4.29 1.82 -6.05
CA TYR A 34 -3.42 0.65 -6.07
C TYR A 34 -1.97 1.08 -6.24
N ILE A 35 -1.08 0.38 -5.54
CA ILE A 35 0.36 0.42 -5.78
C ILE A 35 0.68 -0.75 -6.72
N VAL A 36 1.08 -0.42 -7.94
CA VAL A 36 1.44 -1.36 -9.00
C VAL A 36 2.96 -1.47 -9.07
N HIS A 37 3.47 -2.70 -8.97
CA HIS A 37 4.86 -3.05 -9.20
C HIS A 37 4.96 -3.64 -10.61
N VAL A 38 5.90 -3.10 -11.39
CA VAL A 38 6.22 -3.58 -12.72
C VAL A 38 7.70 -3.91 -12.81
N ASP A 39 8.05 -4.85 -13.66
CA ASP A 39 9.42 -5.13 -14.05
C ASP A 39 9.53 -5.05 -15.56
N GLY A 40 10.38 -4.14 -16.01
CA GLY A 40 10.59 -3.86 -17.43
C GLY A 40 11.85 -4.57 -17.90
N PRO A 41 12.01 -4.78 -19.22
CA PRO A 41 13.24 -5.33 -19.77
C PRO A 41 14.45 -4.51 -19.30
N ASP A 42 15.59 -5.17 -19.06
CA ASP A 42 16.83 -4.53 -18.56
C ASP A 42 17.31 -3.36 -19.44
N SER A 43 16.86 -3.33 -20.70
CA SER A 43 17.16 -2.28 -21.69
C SER A 43 16.27 -1.04 -21.57
N LEU A 44 15.37 -0.96 -20.58
CA LEU A 44 14.52 0.22 -20.41
C LEU A 44 15.40 1.46 -20.16
N PRO A 45 15.16 2.60 -20.83
CA PRO A 45 16.01 3.77 -20.67
C PRO A 45 16.04 4.23 -19.21
N ASN A 46 17.23 4.54 -18.69
CA ASN A 46 17.39 5.13 -17.35
C ASN A 46 16.85 6.57 -17.24
N ARG A 47 16.20 7.09 -18.29
CA ARG A 47 15.64 8.44 -18.30
C ARG A 47 14.24 8.41 -17.70
N LEU A 48 13.99 9.32 -16.76
CA LEU A 48 12.72 9.41 -16.04
C LEU A 48 11.53 9.62 -16.98
N ASP A 49 11.66 10.48 -18.00
CA ASP A 49 10.59 10.75 -18.97
C ASP A 49 10.17 9.49 -19.75
N ASP A 50 11.14 8.64 -20.10
CA ASP A 50 10.90 7.40 -20.84
C ASP A 50 10.23 6.36 -19.92
N LEU A 51 10.57 6.35 -18.63
CA LEU A 51 9.98 5.48 -17.61
C LEU A 51 8.52 5.84 -17.30
N ASP A 52 8.23 7.14 -17.12
CA ASP A 52 6.87 7.63 -16.90
C ASP A 52 5.96 7.35 -18.11
N SER A 53 6.48 7.58 -19.32
CA SER A 53 5.78 7.24 -20.57
C SER A 53 5.50 5.74 -20.68
N TRP A 54 6.41 4.89 -20.20
CA TRP A 54 6.21 3.46 -20.16
C TRP A 54 5.14 3.05 -19.13
N TYR A 55 5.11 3.65 -17.94
CA TYR A 55 4.04 3.42 -16.95
C TYR A 55 2.66 3.81 -17.50
N ASP A 56 2.56 4.90 -18.27
CA ASP A 56 1.30 5.31 -18.90
C ASP A 56 0.71 4.25 -19.84
N THR A 57 1.55 3.37 -20.44
CA THR A 57 1.06 2.26 -21.27
C THR A 57 0.24 1.23 -20.48
N PHE A 58 0.49 1.10 -19.17
CA PHE A 58 -0.32 0.27 -18.29
C PHE A 58 -1.72 0.85 -18.07
N LEU A 59 -1.87 2.18 -18.14
CA LEU A 59 -3.12 2.88 -17.85
C LEU A 59 -3.94 3.29 -19.10
N SER A 60 -3.29 3.40 -20.25
CA SER A 60 -3.87 3.95 -21.50
C SER A 60 -5.17 3.27 -21.95
N THR A 61 -5.28 1.95 -21.79
CA THR A 61 -6.49 1.19 -22.16
C THR A 61 -7.71 1.60 -21.34
N PHE A 62 -7.48 2.01 -20.10
CA PHE A 62 -8.53 2.24 -19.14
C PHE A 62 -8.95 3.72 -19.08
N THR A 63 -8.00 4.65 -19.24
CA THR A 63 -8.28 6.10 -19.32
C THR A 63 -9.21 6.45 -20.47
N VAL A 64 -9.07 5.78 -21.62
CA VAL A 64 -9.96 5.93 -22.78
C VAL A 64 -11.37 5.42 -22.47
N ALA A 65 -11.50 4.33 -21.73
CA ALA A 65 -12.79 3.74 -21.39
C ALA A 65 -13.59 4.58 -20.37
N SER A 66 -12.91 5.22 -19.40
CA SER A 66 -13.61 6.03 -18.38
C SER A 66 -13.70 7.53 -18.69
N GLY A 67 -12.99 8.03 -19.70
CA GLY A 67 -12.93 9.46 -20.02
C GLY A 67 -12.16 10.31 -18.99
N GLU A 68 -11.56 9.70 -17.98
CA GLU A 68 -10.74 10.41 -16.99
C GLU A 68 -9.31 10.62 -17.49
N ARG A 69 -8.90 11.89 -17.56
CA ARG A 69 -7.61 12.28 -18.16
C ARG A 69 -6.38 11.99 -17.30
N LYS A 70 -6.53 11.75 -15.99
CA LYS A 70 -5.37 11.52 -15.11
C LYS A 70 -5.71 10.62 -13.92
N ARG A 71 -5.35 9.34 -14.06
CA ARG A 71 -5.54 8.31 -13.01
C ARG A 71 -4.27 7.99 -12.22
N MET A 72 -3.10 8.26 -12.81
CA MET A 72 -1.83 8.10 -12.15
C MET A 72 -1.67 9.16 -11.07
N ILE A 73 -1.40 8.70 -9.85
CA ILE A 73 -1.18 9.51 -8.66
C ILE A 73 0.31 9.76 -8.46
N TYR A 74 1.15 8.73 -8.64
CA TYR A 74 2.58 8.82 -8.38
C TYR A 74 3.39 7.79 -9.17
N SER A 75 4.63 8.13 -9.54
CA SER A 75 5.60 7.22 -10.19
C SER A 75 6.78 6.93 -9.27
N TYR A 76 7.03 5.65 -8.99
CA TYR A 76 8.18 5.17 -8.24
C TYR A 76 9.33 4.85 -9.19
N HIS A 77 10.52 5.41 -8.91
CA HIS A 77 11.71 5.29 -9.77
C HIS A 77 12.96 4.73 -9.05
N ASN A 78 13.05 4.87 -7.73
CA ASN A 78 14.27 4.51 -6.97
C ASN A 78 14.19 3.12 -6.34
N VAL A 79 13.32 2.95 -5.34
CA VAL A 79 13.29 1.76 -4.47
C VAL A 79 12.74 0.54 -5.20
N PHE A 80 11.80 0.77 -6.13
CA PHE A 80 11.27 -0.20 -7.06
C PHE A 80 10.69 0.53 -8.27
N LYS A 81 10.48 -0.20 -9.37
CA LYS A 81 9.81 0.31 -10.57
C LYS A 81 8.31 0.11 -10.43
N GLY A 82 7.51 1.17 -10.54
CA GLY A 82 6.07 1.06 -10.38
C GLY A 82 5.39 2.40 -10.27
N PHE A 83 4.08 2.37 -10.06
CA PHE A 83 3.27 3.57 -9.94
C PHE A 83 2.09 3.34 -8.99
N ALA A 84 1.57 4.43 -8.43
CA ALA A 84 0.29 4.47 -7.74
C ALA A 84 -0.77 5.06 -8.68
N ALA A 85 -1.92 4.40 -8.82
CA ALA A 85 -3.01 4.88 -9.67
C ALA A 85 -4.38 4.50 -9.10
N ARG A 86 -5.40 5.27 -9.50
CA ARG A 86 -6.81 4.90 -9.25
C ARG A 86 -7.25 3.85 -10.25
N LEU A 87 -7.58 2.66 -9.76
CA LEU A 87 -7.97 1.50 -10.55
C LEU A 87 -9.15 0.79 -9.90
N SER A 88 -9.99 0.18 -10.71
CA SER A 88 -10.99 -0.79 -10.24
C SER A 88 -10.36 -2.18 -10.10
N ALA A 89 -11.00 -3.09 -9.36
CA ALA A 89 -10.51 -4.45 -9.22
C ALA A 89 -10.47 -5.18 -10.59
N ASP A 90 -11.44 -4.92 -11.46
CA ASP A 90 -11.49 -5.47 -12.81
C ASP A 90 -10.35 -4.93 -13.69
N GLU A 91 -10.01 -3.64 -13.56
CA GLU A 91 -8.88 -3.04 -14.27
C GLU A 91 -7.54 -3.62 -13.82
N VAL A 92 -7.37 -3.87 -12.51
CA VAL A 92 -6.20 -4.57 -11.98
C VAL A 92 -6.09 -5.97 -12.55
N LYS A 93 -7.20 -6.73 -12.54
CA LYS A 93 -7.25 -8.08 -13.11
C LYS A 93 -6.93 -8.10 -14.61
N ALA A 94 -7.40 -7.10 -15.36
CA ALA A 94 -7.03 -6.95 -16.76
C ALA A 94 -5.54 -6.63 -16.93
N MET A 95 -4.97 -5.82 -16.04
CA MET A 95 -3.56 -5.42 -16.03
C MET A 95 -2.60 -6.58 -15.76
N GLU A 96 -3.03 -7.62 -15.02
CA GLU A 96 -2.23 -8.84 -14.76
C GLU A 96 -1.73 -9.51 -16.04
N ASN A 97 -2.41 -9.32 -17.16
CA ASN A 97 -2.03 -9.89 -18.46
C ASN A 97 -1.02 -9.03 -19.24
N LYS A 98 -0.64 -7.85 -18.74
CA LYS A 98 0.32 -6.97 -19.40
C LYS A 98 1.75 -7.45 -19.15
N VAL A 99 2.56 -7.46 -20.20
CA VAL A 99 4.00 -7.76 -20.10
C VAL A 99 4.66 -6.78 -19.13
N GLY A 100 5.42 -7.33 -18.19
CA GLY A 100 6.10 -6.59 -17.15
C GLY A 100 5.25 -6.26 -15.93
N PHE A 101 3.99 -6.68 -15.85
CA PHE A 101 3.25 -6.63 -14.59
C PHE A 101 3.86 -7.64 -13.58
N VAL A 102 4.06 -7.21 -12.32
CA VAL A 102 4.55 -8.08 -11.24
C VAL A 102 3.48 -8.27 -10.18
N SER A 103 2.94 -7.18 -9.64
CA SER A 103 1.84 -7.25 -8.68
C SER A 103 1.14 -5.90 -8.55
N ALA A 104 -0.11 -5.92 -8.07
CA ALA A 104 -0.84 -4.73 -7.66
C ALA A 104 -1.49 -4.99 -6.31
N ARG A 105 -1.41 -4.01 -5.41
CA ARG A 105 -2.05 -4.09 -4.09
C ARG A 105 -2.77 -2.79 -3.76
N PRO A 106 -3.93 -2.85 -3.09
CA PRO A 106 -4.58 -1.64 -2.59
C PRO A 106 -3.65 -0.86 -1.66
N GLU A 107 -3.65 0.45 -1.78
CA GLU A 107 -2.97 1.33 -0.84
C GLU A 107 -3.60 1.16 0.55
N ARG A 108 -2.75 1.04 1.57
CA ARG A 108 -3.17 0.96 2.96
C ARG A 108 -2.78 2.24 3.66
N LYS A 109 -3.75 2.93 4.25
CA LYS A 109 -3.49 4.02 5.18
C LYS A 109 -3.01 3.44 6.50
N LEU A 110 -1.84 3.88 6.95
CA LEU A 110 -1.27 3.50 8.24
C LEU A 110 -1.63 4.55 9.29
N SER A 111 -1.94 4.08 10.51
CA SER A 111 -2.13 4.96 11.65
C SER A 111 -0.78 5.40 12.20
N LEU A 112 -0.68 6.68 12.59
CA LEU A 112 0.52 7.20 13.24
C LEU A 112 0.67 6.57 14.63
N HIS A 113 1.78 5.89 14.87
CA HIS A 113 2.05 5.22 16.15
C HIS A 113 2.92 6.03 17.11
N THR A 114 3.72 6.98 16.61
CA THR A 114 4.60 7.81 17.44
C THR A 114 4.74 9.22 16.88
N THR A 115 4.74 10.21 17.76
CA THR A 115 5.16 11.59 17.49
C THR A 115 6.48 11.94 18.16
N HIS A 116 7.07 11.01 18.92
CA HIS A 116 8.29 11.21 19.70
C HIS A 116 9.26 10.02 19.52
N SER A 117 9.94 9.99 18.37
CA SER A 117 10.80 8.89 17.93
C SER A 117 11.86 8.45 18.94
N PRO A 118 12.59 9.34 19.65
CA PRO A 118 13.63 8.90 20.59
C PRO A 118 13.08 8.00 21.69
N ASN A 119 11.99 8.39 22.34
CA ASN A 119 11.35 7.59 23.38
C ASN A 119 10.76 6.28 22.82
N PHE A 120 10.13 6.34 21.64
CA PHE A 120 9.58 5.14 20.99
C PHE A 120 10.66 4.09 20.69
N LEU A 121 11.84 4.53 20.26
CA LEU A 121 13.00 3.67 20.01
C LEU A 121 13.80 3.33 21.29
N GLY A 122 13.34 3.80 22.47
CA GLY A 122 14.03 3.56 23.74
C GLY A 122 15.35 4.33 23.89
N LEU A 123 15.58 5.37 23.09
CA LEU A 123 16.78 6.20 23.09
C LEU A 123 16.80 7.19 24.27
N ASN A 124 16.86 6.66 25.48
CA ASN A 124 16.89 7.43 26.71
C ASN A 124 18.31 7.88 27.05
N ARG A 125 18.49 9.19 27.32
CA ARG A 125 19.79 9.73 27.74
C ARG A 125 20.25 9.04 29.02
N ASN A 126 21.54 8.70 29.08
CA ASN A 126 22.22 8.09 30.24
C ASN A 126 21.85 6.63 30.57
N VAL A 127 21.14 5.93 29.68
CA VAL A 127 20.84 4.50 29.81
C VAL A 127 21.34 3.75 28.58
N GLY A 128 22.09 2.66 28.78
CA GLY A 128 22.67 1.87 27.68
C GLY A 128 24.03 2.37 27.20
N PHE A 129 24.45 1.92 26.01
CA PHE A 129 25.83 2.00 25.50
C PHE A 129 26.22 3.38 24.92
N TRP A 130 25.59 4.48 25.33
CA TRP A 130 25.80 5.80 24.71
C TRP A 130 27.27 6.24 24.69
N ASN A 131 27.98 6.10 25.82
CA ASN A 131 29.38 6.51 25.89
C ASN A 131 30.27 5.56 25.07
N GLU A 132 30.04 4.24 25.18
CA GLU A 132 30.80 3.21 24.44
C GLU A 132 30.60 3.29 22.93
N SER A 133 29.43 3.76 22.48
CA SER A 133 29.10 3.95 21.06
C SER A 133 29.49 5.32 20.50
N ASN A 134 30.24 6.14 21.24
CA ASN A 134 30.52 7.54 20.89
C ASN A 134 29.23 8.32 20.55
N TYR A 135 28.16 8.06 21.30
CA TYR A 135 26.83 8.65 21.14
C TYR A 135 26.22 8.45 19.75
N GLY A 136 26.57 7.35 19.07
CA GLY A 136 26.07 7.06 17.72
C GLY A 136 26.69 7.97 16.65
N LYS A 137 27.87 8.54 16.89
CA LYS A 137 28.57 9.36 15.89
C LYS A 137 28.72 8.58 14.57
N GLY A 138 28.20 9.17 13.49
CA GLY A 138 28.21 8.56 12.15
C GLY A 138 27.01 7.66 11.83
N VAL A 139 26.05 7.52 12.75
CA VAL A 139 24.81 6.77 12.54
C VAL A 139 23.66 7.73 12.20
N ILE A 140 22.86 7.36 11.19
CA ILE A 140 21.63 8.05 10.82
C ILE A 140 20.46 7.10 11.08
N ILE A 141 19.43 7.60 11.79
CA ILE A 141 18.18 6.86 12.04
C ILE A 141 17.08 7.54 11.25
N GLY A 142 16.55 6.86 10.23
CA GLY A 142 15.33 7.27 9.54
C GLY A 142 14.09 6.81 10.29
N ASN A 143 13.14 7.71 10.54
CA ASN A 143 11.80 7.35 11.00
C ASN A 143 10.81 7.70 9.88
N PHE A 144 9.94 6.78 9.51
CA PHE A 144 9.04 6.86 8.35
C PHE A 144 7.59 6.63 8.77
#